data_AF-A0A5C5VVD2-F1
#
_entry.id   AF-A0A5C5VVD2-F1
#
_cell.length_a   1.000
_cell.length_b   1.000
_cell.length_c   1.000
_cell.angle_alpha   90.00
_cell.angle_beta   90.00
_cell.angle_gamma   90.00
#
_symmetry.space_group_name_H-M   'P 1'
#
loop_
_entity.id
_entity.type
_entity.pdbx_description
1 polymer ?
#
loop_
_entity_poly.entity_id
_entity_poly.type
_entity_poly.pdbx_seq_one_letter_code
_entity_poly.pdbx_strand_id
1 'polypeptide(L)'
;MLKPNAAPSSEHNNPPRRSPSAAKLLAPPILIAMGLWMLLVSLFVHELGHVLGALATDGRVVSLELRPGRLGHTLVNPNPSPEVVLWSGLLFGWVAPFATWPAWRLQRGLIGPTLRATTWFSWLALGSYLAVGGGERWSDTGQLMSAGWSALLLVALGSVVAMIGYAGSRHAWSILNERLETLANSPDAAPHGVARLAAGWWTWLVLWWVLQHAAGGAIGSALGLGIAAEP
;
A
#
# COMPACT_ATOMS: atom_id res chain seq x y z
N MET A 1 47.48 -48.97 -46.82
CA MET A 1 46.24 -48.98 -46.00
C MET A 1 46.40 -47.92 -44.91
N LEU A 2 45.86 -46.71 -45.14
CA LEU A 2 45.94 -45.58 -44.21
C LEU A 2 44.71 -45.60 -43.29
N LYS A 3 44.93 -45.62 -41.97
CA LYS A 3 43.86 -45.53 -40.96
C LYS A 3 43.24 -44.12 -41.02
N PRO A 4 41.91 -43.98 -41.10
CA PRO A 4 41.27 -42.66 -41.05
C PRO A 4 41.43 -42.05 -39.65
N ASN A 5 41.86 -40.78 -39.61
CA ASN A 5 41.94 -39.98 -38.39
C ASN A 5 40.52 -39.76 -37.84
N ALA A 6 40.26 -40.25 -36.63
CA ALA A 6 39.02 -39.96 -35.91
C ALA A 6 38.97 -38.46 -35.58
N ALA A 7 37.90 -37.78 -36.01
CA ALA A 7 37.65 -36.39 -35.66
C ALA A 7 37.48 -36.24 -34.14
N PRO A 8 37.97 -35.17 -33.51
CA PRO A 8 37.78 -34.92 -32.10
C PRO A 8 36.28 -34.76 -31.83
N SER A 9 35.75 -35.59 -30.93
CA SER A 9 34.39 -35.46 -30.43
C SER A 9 34.20 -34.06 -29.86
N SER A 10 33.35 -33.26 -30.50
CA SER A 10 32.92 -31.96 -29.99
C SER A 10 32.13 -32.21 -28.70
N GLU A 11 32.84 -32.31 -27.59
CA GLU A 11 32.27 -32.30 -26.26
C GLU A 11 31.43 -31.02 -26.18
N HIS A 12 30.11 -31.19 -26.25
CA HIS A 12 29.15 -30.12 -26.09
C HIS A 12 29.37 -29.52 -24.69
N ASN A 13 30.16 -28.45 -24.63
CA ASN A 13 30.21 -27.53 -23.50
C ASN A 13 28.84 -26.86 -23.38
N ASN A 14 27.86 -27.62 -22.88
CA ASN A 14 26.63 -27.03 -22.40
C ASN A 14 27.05 -26.07 -21.30
N PRO A 15 26.73 -24.76 -21.41
CA PRO A 15 27.04 -23.83 -20.35
C PRO A 15 26.40 -24.38 -19.08
N PRO A 16 27.11 -24.35 -17.93
CA PRO A 16 26.57 -24.87 -16.68
C PRO A 16 25.19 -24.26 -16.45
N ARG A 17 24.18 -25.11 -16.20
CA ARG A 17 22.84 -24.66 -15.83
C ARG A 17 22.99 -23.72 -14.66
N ARG A 18 22.83 -22.41 -14.89
CA ARG A 18 22.79 -21.43 -13.82
C ARG A 18 21.58 -21.78 -12.98
N SER A 19 21.81 -22.21 -11.74
CA SER A 19 20.74 -22.32 -10.76
C SER A 19 20.00 -20.98 -10.72
N PRO A 20 18.66 -20.97 -10.55
CA PRO A 20 17.94 -19.72 -10.38
C PRO A 20 18.64 -18.94 -9.27
N SER A 21 19.09 -17.72 -9.59
CA SER A 21 19.77 -16.86 -8.63
C SER A 21 18.88 -16.72 -7.40
N ALA A 22 19.45 -16.85 -6.20
CA ALA A 22 18.71 -16.73 -4.93
C ALA A 22 17.80 -15.48 -4.88
N ALA A 23 18.18 -14.42 -5.61
CA ALA A 23 17.37 -13.23 -5.89
C ALA A 23 15.94 -13.52 -6.40
N LYS A 24 15.75 -14.47 -7.32
CA LYS A 24 14.43 -14.80 -7.89
C LYS A 24 13.52 -15.50 -6.88
N LEU A 25 14.10 -16.18 -5.89
CA LEU A 25 13.34 -16.85 -4.83
C LEU A 25 12.94 -15.88 -3.70
N LEU A 26 13.71 -14.81 -3.48
CA LEU A 26 13.47 -13.84 -2.41
C LEU A 26 12.57 -12.65 -2.82
N ALA A 27 12.44 -12.35 -4.11
CA ALA A 27 11.65 -11.20 -4.57
C ALA A 27 10.14 -11.30 -4.23
N PRO A 28 9.43 -12.42 -4.46
CA PRO A 28 8.00 -12.51 -4.20
C PRO A 28 7.57 -12.19 -2.75
N PRO A 29 8.17 -12.78 -1.68
CA PRO A 29 7.75 -12.49 -0.31
C PRO A 29 8.00 -11.02 0.08
N ILE A 30 9.04 -10.39 -0.47
CA ILE A 30 9.32 -8.96 -0.23
C ILE A 30 8.25 -8.10 -0.89
N LEU A 31 7.91 -8.38 -2.15
CA LEU A 31 6.87 -7.64 -2.87
C LEU A 31 5.51 -7.78 -2.17
N ILE A 32 5.18 -8.98 -1.66
CA ILE A 32 3.96 -9.20 -0.87
C ILE A 32 3.97 -8.35 0.41
N ALA A 33 5.07 -8.39 1.18
CA ALA A 33 5.20 -7.59 2.41
C ALA A 33 5.08 -6.09 2.12
N MET A 34 5.69 -5.62 1.03
CA MET A 34 5.56 -4.23 0.59
C MET A 34 4.13 -3.89 0.16
N GLY A 35 3.43 -4.78 -0.52
CA GLY A 35 2.02 -4.58 -0.91
C GLY A 35 1.11 -4.45 0.31
N LEU A 36 1.30 -5.32 1.32
CA LEU A 36 0.58 -5.23 2.59
C LEU A 36 0.88 -3.92 3.32
N TRP A 37 2.14 -3.49 3.33
CA TRP A 37 2.50 -2.20 3.90
C TRP A 37 1.83 -1.03 3.16
N MET A 38 1.85 -1.03 1.83
CA MET A 38 1.20 0.01 1.02
C MET A 38 -0.31 0.07 1.27
N LEU A 39 -0.96 -1.07 1.50
CA LEU A 39 -2.36 -1.14 1.88
C LEU A 39 -2.61 -0.45 3.22
N LEU A 40 -1.78 -0.72 4.23
CA LEU A 40 -1.90 -0.07 5.54
C LEU A 40 -1.64 1.44 5.47
N VAL A 41 -0.65 1.88 4.68
CA VAL A 41 -0.42 3.32 4.45
C VAL A 41 -1.62 3.96 3.78
N SER A 42 -2.20 3.31 2.77
CA SER A 42 -3.38 3.83 2.07
C SER A 42 -4.58 3.95 3.00
N LEU A 43 -4.80 2.94 3.85
CA LEU A 43 -5.84 2.97 4.88
C LEU A 43 -5.59 4.09 5.90
N PHE A 44 -4.36 4.23 6.40
CA PHE A 44 -4.02 5.27 7.37
C PHE A 44 -4.25 6.68 6.81
N VAL A 45 -3.80 6.94 5.58
CA VAL A 45 -3.98 8.23 4.92
C VAL A 45 -5.47 8.49 4.67
N HIS A 46 -6.24 7.48 4.27
CA HIS A 46 -7.68 7.58 4.11
C HIS A 46 -8.39 7.99 5.41
N GLU A 47 -8.15 7.29 6.51
CA GLU A 47 -8.76 7.65 7.80
C GLU A 47 -8.30 9.02 8.31
N LEU A 48 -7.04 9.40 8.07
CA LEU A 48 -6.56 10.75 8.37
C LEU A 48 -7.37 11.82 7.61
N GLY A 49 -7.81 11.52 6.40
CA GLY A 49 -8.73 12.37 5.65
C GLY A 49 -10.07 12.58 6.35
N HIS A 50 -10.67 11.53 6.93
CA HIS A 50 -11.89 11.68 7.74
C HIS A 50 -11.66 12.55 8.98
N VAL A 51 -10.53 12.36 9.68
CA VAL A 51 -10.15 13.19 10.83
C VAL A 51 -10.05 14.66 10.42
N LEU A 52 -9.35 14.96 9.32
CA LEU A 52 -9.22 16.33 8.82
C LEU A 52 -10.56 16.91 8.37
N GLY A 53 -11.40 16.12 7.71
CA GLY A 53 -12.76 16.50 7.33
C GLY A 53 -13.61 16.85 8.54
N ALA A 54 -13.56 16.02 9.60
CA ALA A 54 -14.26 16.27 10.84
C ALA A 54 -13.81 17.59 11.48
N LEU A 55 -12.50 17.82 11.59
CA LEU A 55 -11.94 19.06 12.12
C LEU A 55 -12.36 20.28 11.30
N ALA A 56 -12.46 20.15 9.97
CA ALA A 56 -12.86 21.24 9.07
C ALA A 56 -14.36 21.59 9.15
N THR A 57 -15.19 20.69 9.68
CA THR A 57 -16.65 20.87 9.77
C THR A 57 -17.15 20.94 11.21
N ASP A 58 -16.27 21.31 12.15
CA ASP A 58 -16.56 21.36 13.60
C ASP A 58 -17.08 20.03 14.19
N GLY A 59 -16.78 18.92 13.53
CA GLY A 59 -17.04 17.57 14.01
C GLY A 59 -16.02 17.14 15.06
N ARG A 60 -16.42 16.23 15.94
CA ARG A 60 -15.53 15.65 16.96
C ARG A 60 -15.26 14.18 16.68
N VAL A 61 -14.00 13.83 16.47
CA VAL A 61 -13.58 12.43 16.35
C VAL A 61 -13.71 11.75 17.71
N VAL A 62 -14.54 10.72 17.78
CA VAL A 62 -14.77 9.90 18.97
C VAL A 62 -13.84 8.70 19.00
N SER A 63 -13.63 8.05 17.86
CA SER A 63 -12.74 6.90 17.75
C SER A 63 -12.15 6.77 16.36
N LEU A 64 -10.99 6.14 16.29
CA LEU A 64 -10.27 5.80 15.07
C LEU A 64 -9.82 4.34 15.18
N GLU A 65 -10.30 3.48 14.30
CA GLU A 65 -9.97 2.05 14.26
C GLU A 65 -9.17 1.75 12.99
N LEU A 66 -7.99 1.14 13.16
CA LEU A 66 -7.06 0.82 12.08
C LEU A 66 -6.58 -0.65 12.15
N ARG A 67 -7.26 -1.49 12.92
CA ARG A 67 -6.90 -2.91 13.07
C ARG A 67 -6.93 -3.64 11.72
N PRO A 68 -5.84 -4.34 11.37
CA PRO A 68 -5.82 -5.20 10.19
C PRO A 68 -6.93 -6.26 10.25
N GLY A 69 -7.61 -6.50 9.13
CA GLY A 69 -8.70 -7.48 9.03
C GLY A 69 -10.09 -6.96 9.42
N ARG A 70 -10.19 -5.70 9.87
CA ARG A 70 -11.45 -4.96 9.98
C ARG A 70 -11.44 -3.81 8.97
N LEU A 71 -12.62 -3.36 8.57
CA LEU A 71 -12.73 -2.09 7.86
C LEU A 71 -12.31 -0.98 8.82
N GLY A 72 -11.32 -0.18 8.39
CA GLY A 72 -10.99 1.05 9.08
C GLY A 72 -12.22 1.94 9.15
N HIS A 73 -12.35 2.65 10.25
CA HIS A 73 -13.40 3.66 10.38
C HIS A 73 -13.01 4.73 11.38
N THR A 74 -13.43 5.94 11.07
CA THR A 74 -13.35 7.10 11.95
C THR A 74 -14.76 7.47 12.39
N LEU A 75 -15.04 7.31 13.68
CA LEU A 75 -16.31 7.71 14.26
C LEU A 75 -16.28 9.20 14.61
N VAL A 76 -17.26 9.95 14.13
CA VAL A 76 -17.40 11.39 14.36
C VAL A 76 -18.75 11.68 15.00
N ASN A 77 -18.77 12.35 16.16
CA ASN A 77 -20.00 12.75 16.85
C ASN A 77 -19.76 13.98 17.77
N PRO A 78 -20.50 15.10 17.59
CA PRO A 78 -21.43 15.35 16.50
C PRO A 78 -20.72 15.38 15.15
N ASN A 79 -21.45 15.05 14.08
CA ASN A 79 -20.98 15.14 12.70
C ASN A 79 -21.88 16.10 11.90
N PRO A 80 -21.56 17.41 11.88
CA PRO A 80 -22.40 18.42 11.24
C PRO A 80 -22.48 18.27 9.72
N SER A 81 -21.53 17.57 9.09
CA SER A 81 -21.42 17.46 7.63
C SER A 81 -20.86 16.09 7.23
N PRO A 82 -21.65 15.01 7.40
CA PRO A 82 -21.18 13.64 7.21
C PRO A 82 -20.64 13.39 5.80
N GLU A 83 -21.27 13.95 4.77
CA GLU A 83 -20.80 13.82 3.39
C GLU A 83 -19.41 14.42 3.17
N VAL A 84 -19.12 15.57 3.80
CA VAL A 84 -17.80 16.22 3.70
C VAL A 84 -16.75 15.34 4.38
N VAL A 85 -17.05 14.78 5.55
CA VAL A 85 -16.15 13.85 6.24
C VAL A 85 -15.88 12.62 5.37
N LEU A 86 -16.92 11.99 4.81
CA LEU A 86 -16.79 10.80 3.96
C LEU A 86 -15.93 11.07 2.73
N TRP A 87 -16.23 12.14 1.99
CA TRP A 87 -15.44 12.52 0.82
C TRP A 87 -14.01 12.93 1.18
N SER A 88 -13.79 13.53 2.36
CA SER A 88 -12.44 13.91 2.79
C SER A 88 -11.53 12.69 2.94
N GLY A 89 -12.03 11.56 3.43
CA GLY A 89 -11.26 10.32 3.50
C GLY A 89 -10.81 9.82 2.14
N LEU A 90 -11.73 9.78 1.17
CA LEU A 90 -11.43 9.36 -0.22
C LEU A 90 -10.47 10.34 -0.91
N LEU A 91 -10.79 11.64 -0.90
CA LEU A 91 -10.01 12.67 -1.59
C LEU A 91 -8.61 12.80 -1.00
N PHE A 92 -8.46 12.78 0.32
CA PHE A 92 -7.15 12.84 0.96
C PHE A 92 -6.35 11.56 0.68
N GLY A 93 -6.99 10.40 0.73
CA GLY A 93 -6.40 9.13 0.32
C GLY A 93 -5.88 9.11 -1.12
N TRP A 94 -6.52 9.84 -2.03
CA TRP A 94 -6.04 10.02 -3.40
C TRP A 94 -4.93 11.08 -3.49
N VAL A 95 -5.12 12.26 -2.92
CA VAL A 95 -4.23 13.41 -3.17
C VAL A 95 -2.96 13.36 -2.31
N ALA A 96 -3.05 12.99 -1.03
CA ALA A 96 -1.91 13.08 -0.12
C ALA A 96 -0.69 12.22 -0.54
N PRO A 97 -0.84 11.00 -1.08
CA PRO A 97 0.31 10.24 -1.56
C PRO A 97 1.09 10.97 -2.67
N PHE A 98 0.42 11.77 -3.51
CA PHE A 98 1.08 12.58 -4.55
C PHE A 98 1.95 13.71 -3.99
N ALA A 99 1.76 14.11 -2.73
CA ALA A 99 2.67 15.05 -2.06
C ALA A 99 4.11 14.51 -1.97
N THR A 100 4.30 13.19 -2.10
CA THR A 100 5.61 12.55 -2.15
C THR A 100 6.31 12.68 -3.51
N TRP A 101 5.66 13.25 -4.53
CA TRP A 101 6.20 13.40 -5.89
C TRP A 101 7.64 13.95 -5.97
N PRO A 102 8.03 14.99 -5.22
CA PRO A 102 9.42 15.49 -5.26
C PRO A 102 10.44 14.41 -4.91
N ALA A 103 10.12 13.52 -3.98
CA ALA A 103 10.96 12.42 -3.55
C ALA A 103 11.02 11.26 -4.55
N TRP A 104 10.15 11.21 -5.57
CA TRP A 104 10.16 10.14 -6.58
C TRP A 104 11.42 10.18 -7.46
N ARG A 105 12.13 11.32 -7.46
CA ARG A 105 13.41 11.48 -8.15
C ARG A 105 14.57 10.84 -7.39
N LEU A 106 14.38 10.47 -6.12
CA LEU A 106 15.40 9.81 -5.32
C LEU A 106 15.54 8.35 -5.77
N GLN A 107 16.50 8.12 -6.67
CA GLN A 107 16.88 6.79 -7.16
C GLN A 107 17.84 6.06 -6.20
N ARG A 108 18.15 6.66 -5.04
CA ARG A 108 18.98 6.02 -4.01
C ARG A 108 18.17 4.95 -3.27
N GLY A 109 18.54 3.69 -3.47
CA GLY A 109 17.88 2.54 -2.86
C GLY A 109 16.45 2.37 -3.37
N LEU A 110 15.52 2.04 -2.45
CA LEU A 110 14.12 1.78 -2.77
C LEU A 110 13.18 2.95 -2.48
N ILE A 111 13.66 4.09 -1.95
CA ILE A 111 12.78 5.17 -1.45
C ILE A 111 11.88 5.72 -2.57
N GLY A 112 12.46 6.25 -3.66
CA GLY A 112 11.68 6.82 -4.76
C GLY A 112 10.75 5.81 -5.44
N PRO A 113 11.23 4.60 -5.81
CA PRO A 113 10.39 3.54 -6.36
C PRO A 113 9.22 3.14 -5.44
N THR A 114 9.47 2.96 -4.14
CA THR A 114 8.43 2.61 -3.17
C THR A 114 7.39 3.72 -3.04
N LEU A 115 7.80 4.98 -2.87
CA LEU A 115 6.84 6.10 -2.74
C LEU A 115 5.95 6.25 -3.98
N ARG A 116 6.53 6.05 -5.17
CA ARG A 116 5.77 6.05 -6.43
C ARG A 116 4.79 4.88 -6.48
N ALA A 117 5.24 3.68 -6.12
CA ALA A 117 4.39 2.49 -6.09
C ALA A 117 3.26 2.63 -5.06
N THR A 118 3.54 3.14 -3.86
CA THR A 118 2.54 3.45 -2.83
C THR A 118 1.49 4.40 -3.37
N THR A 119 1.90 5.50 -4.02
CA THR A 119 0.96 6.51 -4.53
C THR A 119 -0.05 5.94 -5.51
N TRP A 120 0.43 5.23 -6.53
CA TRP A 120 -0.47 4.63 -7.52
C TRP A 120 -1.26 3.45 -6.97
N PHE A 121 -0.67 2.71 -6.03
CA PHE A 121 -1.37 1.65 -5.31
C PHE A 121 -2.51 2.21 -4.47
N SER A 122 -2.35 3.36 -3.80
CA SER A 122 -3.42 4.02 -3.04
C SER A 122 -4.61 4.39 -3.94
N TRP A 123 -4.35 4.90 -5.14
CA TRP A 123 -5.40 5.17 -6.13
C TRP A 123 -6.12 3.90 -6.59
N LEU A 124 -5.36 2.86 -6.89
CA LEU A 124 -5.94 1.56 -7.24
C LEU A 124 -6.83 1.04 -6.11
N ALA A 125 -6.29 0.97 -4.90
CA ALA A 125 -6.97 0.41 -3.74
C ALA A 125 -8.24 1.20 -3.37
N LEU A 126 -8.14 2.53 -3.27
CA LEU A 126 -9.27 3.38 -2.88
C LEU A 126 -10.30 3.54 -4.01
N GLY A 127 -9.85 3.57 -5.27
CA GLY A 127 -10.75 3.54 -6.42
C GLY A 127 -11.55 2.23 -6.45
N SER A 128 -10.87 1.09 -6.26
CA SER A 128 -11.53 -0.22 -6.15
C SER A 128 -12.49 -0.27 -4.96
N TYR A 129 -12.08 0.24 -3.79
CA TYR A 129 -12.93 0.35 -2.60
C TYR A 129 -14.21 1.14 -2.88
N LEU A 130 -14.10 2.31 -3.52
CA LEU A 130 -15.27 3.13 -3.89
C LEU A 130 -16.16 2.41 -4.91
N ALA A 131 -15.57 1.67 -5.85
CA ALA A 131 -16.32 0.99 -6.91
C ALA A 131 -17.11 -0.23 -6.40
N VAL A 132 -16.61 -0.95 -5.40
CA VAL A 132 -17.22 -2.21 -4.92
C VAL A 132 -17.85 -2.10 -3.54
N GLY A 133 -17.57 -1.02 -2.79
CA GLY A 133 -17.92 -0.88 -1.38
C GLY A 133 -19.41 -0.77 -1.09
N GLY A 134 -20.24 -0.44 -2.08
CA GLY A 134 -21.66 -0.13 -1.87
C GLY A 134 -22.51 -1.25 -1.24
N GLY A 135 -22.02 -2.50 -1.24
CA GLY A 135 -22.68 -3.62 -0.57
C GLY A 135 -22.51 -3.66 0.96
N GLU A 136 -21.53 -2.94 1.51
CA GLU A 136 -21.28 -2.87 2.95
C GLU A 136 -21.75 -1.52 3.49
N ARG A 137 -22.77 -1.55 4.35
CA ARG A 137 -23.43 -0.35 4.90
C ARG A 137 -22.48 0.56 5.67
N TRP A 138 -21.45 -0.03 6.29
CA TRP A 138 -20.47 0.72 7.09
C TRP A 138 -19.29 1.23 6.27
N SER A 139 -19.17 0.83 5.00
CA SER A 139 -18.19 1.44 4.10
C SER A 139 -18.61 2.88 3.76
N ASP A 140 -17.65 3.71 3.40
CA ASP A 140 -17.91 5.07 2.92
C ASP A 140 -18.86 5.08 1.74
N THR A 141 -18.74 4.10 0.85
CA THR A 141 -19.60 3.98 -0.32
C THR A 141 -21.04 3.71 0.12
N GLY A 142 -21.24 2.79 1.06
CA GLY A 142 -22.56 2.49 1.63
C GLY A 142 -23.15 3.69 2.39
N GLN A 143 -22.32 4.45 3.11
CA GLN A 143 -22.74 5.65 3.82
C GLN A 143 -23.08 6.79 2.85
N LEU A 144 -22.29 7.00 1.78
CA LEU A 144 -22.58 7.97 0.72
C LEU A 144 -23.90 7.61 0.00
N MET A 145 -24.11 6.33 -0.32
CA MET A 145 -25.39 5.86 -0.89
C MET A 145 -26.56 6.13 0.06
N SER A 146 -26.38 5.92 1.36
CA SER A 146 -27.39 6.23 2.38
C SER A 146 -27.66 7.74 2.49
N ALA A 147 -26.67 8.58 2.18
CA ALA A 147 -26.81 10.03 2.05
C ALA A 147 -27.43 10.46 0.70
N GLY A 148 -27.80 9.51 -0.17
CA GLY A 148 -28.50 9.79 -1.43
C GLY A 148 -27.61 9.85 -2.68
N TRP A 149 -26.31 9.54 -2.57
CA TRP A 149 -25.43 9.48 -3.73
C TRP A 149 -25.77 8.28 -4.64
N SER A 150 -25.75 8.51 -5.95
CA SER A 150 -26.06 7.47 -6.94
C SER A 150 -24.98 6.38 -6.94
N ALA A 151 -25.38 5.13 -6.72
CA ALA A 151 -24.50 3.97 -6.78
C ALA A 151 -23.74 3.90 -8.11
N LEU A 152 -24.42 4.18 -9.23
CA LEU A 152 -23.80 4.17 -10.56
C LEU A 152 -22.69 5.23 -10.68
N LEU A 153 -22.91 6.42 -10.11
CA LEU A 153 -21.91 7.49 -10.11
C LEU A 153 -20.68 7.09 -9.29
N LEU A 154 -20.88 6.52 -8.09
CA LEU A 154 -19.79 6.06 -7.23
C LEU A 154 -19.00 4.92 -7.87
N VAL A 155 -19.70 3.94 -8.47
CA VAL A 155 -19.09 2.84 -9.23
C VAL A 155 -18.27 3.36 -10.41
N ALA A 156 -18.83 4.28 -11.20
CA ALA A 156 -18.15 4.85 -12.36
C ALA A 156 -16.90 5.64 -11.95
N LEU A 157 -17.03 6.52 -10.94
CA LEU A 157 -15.91 7.31 -10.42
C LEU A 157 -14.81 6.40 -9.84
N GLY A 158 -15.18 5.47 -8.97
CA GLY A 158 -14.25 4.51 -8.39
C GLY A 158 -13.53 3.68 -9.45
N SER A 159 -14.25 3.23 -10.49
CA SER A 159 -13.68 2.47 -11.60
C SER A 159 -12.67 3.29 -12.40
N VAL A 160 -12.97 4.56 -12.70
CA VAL A 160 -12.04 5.45 -13.40
C VAL A 160 -10.76 5.67 -12.58
N VAL A 161 -10.90 5.97 -11.29
CA VAL A 161 -9.75 6.15 -10.38
C VAL A 161 -8.94 4.86 -10.28
N ALA A 162 -9.60 3.70 -10.15
CA ALA A 162 -8.96 2.40 -10.08
C ALA A 162 -8.19 2.06 -11.36
N MET A 163 -8.75 2.35 -12.55
CA MET A 163 -8.07 2.12 -13.83
C MET A 163 -6.81 2.97 -13.98
N ILE A 164 -6.90 4.25 -13.62
CA ILE A 164 -5.73 5.16 -13.60
C ILE A 164 -4.69 4.65 -12.61
N GLY A 165 -5.13 4.31 -11.40
CA GLY A 165 -4.29 3.71 -10.36
C GLY A 165 -3.62 2.42 -10.81
N TYR A 166 -4.34 1.53 -11.49
CA TYR A 166 -3.80 0.28 -12.03
C TYR A 166 -2.70 0.53 -13.06
N ALA A 167 -2.91 1.42 -14.02
CA ALA A 167 -1.93 1.74 -15.04
C ALA A 167 -0.63 2.30 -14.42
N GLY A 168 -0.77 3.26 -13.50
CA GLY A 168 0.37 3.83 -12.77
C GLY A 168 1.07 2.82 -11.85
N SER A 169 0.28 1.99 -11.16
CA SER A 169 0.76 0.97 -10.22
C SER A 169 1.57 -0.08 -10.98
N ARG A 170 1.03 -0.61 -12.08
CA ARG A 170 1.74 -1.58 -12.93
C ARG A 170 3.14 -1.08 -13.35
N HIS A 171 3.23 0.18 -13.77
CA HIS A 171 4.51 0.80 -14.15
C HIS A 171 5.44 1.01 -12.94
N ALA A 172 4.91 1.46 -11.81
CA ALA A 172 5.71 1.68 -10.61
C ALA A 172 6.24 0.38 -10.00
N TRP A 173 5.43 -0.69 -10.00
CA TRP A 173 5.82 -2.02 -9.53
C TRP A 173 6.88 -2.67 -10.41
N SER A 174 6.86 -2.46 -11.74
CA SER A 174 7.92 -2.99 -12.61
C SER A 174 9.27 -2.33 -12.30
N ILE A 175 9.30 -1.00 -12.13
CA ILE A 175 10.50 -0.27 -11.71
C ILE A 175 10.98 -0.77 -10.35
N LEU A 176 10.08 -0.96 -9.39
CA LEU A 176 10.42 -1.45 -8.07
C LEU A 176 11.01 -2.88 -8.12
N ASN A 177 10.43 -3.76 -8.92
CA ASN A 177 10.93 -5.12 -9.12
C ASN A 177 12.33 -5.13 -9.75
N GLU A 178 12.55 -4.36 -10.83
CA GLU A 178 13.86 -4.23 -11.47
C GLU A 178 14.93 -3.73 -10.49
N ARG A 179 14.56 -2.78 -9.61
CA ARG A 179 15.45 -2.27 -8.56
C ARG A 179 15.75 -3.31 -7.50
N LEU A 180 14.76 -4.07 -7.05
CA LEU A 180 14.95 -5.17 -6.10
C LEU A 180 15.86 -6.26 -6.68
N GLU A 181 15.66 -6.64 -7.95
CA GLU A 181 16.51 -7.60 -8.64
C GLU A 181 17.95 -7.08 -8.79
N THR A 182 18.12 -5.81 -9.14
CA THR A 182 19.45 -5.17 -9.23
C THR A 182 20.16 -5.19 -7.88
N LEU A 183 19.45 -4.86 -6.79
CA LEU A 183 20.00 -4.89 -5.44
C LEU A 183 20.32 -6.31 -4.98
N ALA A 184 19.47 -7.29 -5.29
CA ALA A 184 19.68 -8.67 -4.89
C ALA A 184 20.84 -9.35 -5.65
N ASN A 185 21.22 -8.83 -6.81
CA ASN A 185 22.32 -9.35 -7.63
C ASN A 185 23.64 -8.55 -7.48
N SER A 186 23.64 -7.43 -6.75
CA SER A 186 24.86 -6.63 -6.58
C SER A 186 25.81 -7.29 -5.57
N PRO A 187 27.08 -7.53 -5.91
CA PRO A 187 28.05 -8.21 -5.03
C PRO A 187 28.33 -7.42 -3.74
N ASP A 188 28.20 -6.09 -3.80
CA ASP A 188 28.40 -5.19 -2.66
C ASP A 188 27.13 -5.00 -1.82
N ALA A 189 25.96 -5.24 -2.42
CA ALA A 189 24.69 -5.29 -1.71
C ALA A 189 24.59 -6.66 -1.05
N ALA A 190 25.38 -6.86 0.00
CA ALA A 190 25.38 -8.09 0.77
C ALA A 190 23.93 -8.56 1.04
N PRO A 191 23.65 -9.87 1.10
CA PRO A 191 22.32 -10.43 1.42
C PRO A 191 21.67 -9.77 2.65
N HIS A 192 22.46 -9.16 3.53
CA HIS A 192 22.03 -8.33 4.65
C HIS A 192 21.23 -7.08 4.27
N GLY A 193 21.46 -6.40 3.14
CA GLY A 193 20.74 -5.15 2.81
C GLY A 193 19.26 -5.38 2.51
N VAL A 194 18.99 -6.31 1.58
CA VAL A 194 17.63 -6.72 1.21
C VAL A 194 16.95 -7.45 2.38
N ALA A 195 17.67 -8.33 3.09
CA ALA A 195 17.13 -9.00 4.28
C ALA A 195 16.83 -8.03 5.42
N ARG A 196 17.63 -6.98 5.63
CA ARG A 196 17.37 -5.92 6.63
C ARG A 196 16.15 -5.09 6.26
N LEU A 197 15.96 -4.79 4.98
CA LEU A 197 14.75 -4.10 4.52
C LEU A 197 13.52 -4.97 4.75
N ALA A 198 13.56 -6.23 4.31
CA ALA A 198 12.49 -7.18 4.54
C ALA A 198 12.19 -7.35 6.04
N ALA A 199 13.22 -7.52 6.87
CA ALA A 199 13.08 -7.61 8.32
C ALA A 199 12.50 -6.32 8.90
N GLY A 200 12.96 -5.15 8.48
CA GLY A 200 12.43 -3.85 8.92
C GLY A 200 10.95 -3.68 8.58
N TRP A 201 10.54 -4.05 7.36
CA TRP A 201 9.14 -4.04 6.93
C TRP A 201 8.29 -5.00 7.76
N TRP A 202 8.72 -6.24 7.93
CA TRP A 202 8.01 -7.24 8.72
C TRP A 202 7.93 -6.87 10.21
N THR A 203 9.03 -6.39 10.80
CA THR A 203 9.05 -5.89 12.17
C THR A 203 8.09 -4.72 12.33
N TRP A 204 8.07 -3.77 11.40
CA TRP A 204 7.10 -2.68 11.43
C TRP A 204 5.65 -3.18 11.34
N LEU A 205 5.35 -4.12 10.43
CA LEU A 205 4.01 -4.72 10.30
C LEU A 205 3.57 -5.43 11.58
N VAL A 206 4.47 -6.21 12.20
CA VAL A 206 4.21 -6.89 13.46
C VAL A 206 4.02 -5.88 14.60
N LEU A 207 4.87 -4.86 14.70
CA LEU A 207 4.74 -3.81 15.71
C LEU A 207 3.43 -3.05 15.55
N TRP A 208 3.07 -2.66 14.33
CA TRP A 208 1.79 -2.03 14.03
C TRP A 208 0.63 -2.91 14.50
N TRP A 209 0.62 -4.19 14.10
CA TRP A 209 -0.41 -5.13 14.49
C TRP A 209 -0.51 -5.30 16.02
N VAL A 210 0.62 -5.48 16.71
CA VAL A 210 0.69 -5.60 18.17
C VAL A 210 0.18 -4.33 18.85
N LEU A 211 0.61 -3.14 18.40
CA LEU A 211 0.18 -1.86 18.97
C LEU A 211 -1.32 -1.67 18.82
N GLN A 212 -1.92 -2.04 17.68
CA GLN A 212 -3.37 -1.96 17.49
C GLN A 212 -4.14 -2.88 18.44
N HIS A 213 -3.59 -4.06 18.78
CA HIS A 213 -4.22 -4.99 19.72
C HIS A 213 -3.99 -4.59 21.19
N ALA A 214 -2.79 -4.14 21.52
CA ALA A 214 -2.41 -3.75 22.88
C ALA A 214 -3.05 -2.42 23.28
N ALA A 215 -3.23 -1.48 22.34
CA ALA A 215 -3.81 -0.19 22.64
C ALA A 215 -5.32 -0.24 22.89
N GLY A 216 -6.03 -1.33 22.55
CA GLY A 216 -7.46 -1.47 22.89
C GLY A 216 -8.37 -0.31 22.44
N GLY A 217 -7.97 0.49 21.45
CA GLY A 217 -8.68 1.71 21.04
C GLY A 217 -8.14 3.04 21.62
N ALA A 218 -7.10 3.02 22.44
CA ALA A 218 -6.53 4.19 23.13
C ALA A 218 -5.61 5.09 22.28
N ILE A 219 -5.48 4.88 20.96
CA ILE A 219 -4.67 5.78 20.11
C ILE A 219 -5.25 7.21 20.11
N GLY A 220 -6.56 7.33 20.36
CA GLY A 220 -7.24 8.61 20.56
C GLY A 220 -6.61 9.52 21.61
N SER A 221 -6.25 8.98 22.77
CA SER A 221 -5.73 9.78 23.88
C SER A 221 -4.26 10.19 23.70
N ALA A 222 -3.47 9.43 22.94
CA ALA A 222 -2.05 9.72 22.71
C ALA A 222 -1.80 10.89 21.74
N LEU A 223 -2.75 11.21 20.85
CA LEU A 223 -2.63 12.31 19.89
C LEU A 223 -3.08 13.67 20.44
N GLY A 224 -3.45 13.77 21.72
CA GLY A 224 -3.95 15.01 22.32
C GLY A 224 -5.30 15.47 21.75
N LEU A 225 -5.91 14.67 20.88
CA LEU A 225 -7.30 14.79 20.50
C LEU A 225 -8.08 14.43 21.76
N GLY A 226 -8.83 15.37 22.33
CA GLY A 226 -9.61 15.18 23.55
C GLY A 226 -10.72 14.15 23.38
N ILE A 227 -10.35 12.88 23.23
CA ILE A 227 -11.23 11.74 23.23
C ILE A 227 -11.57 11.52 24.70
N ALA A 228 -12.76 11.96 25.08
CA ALA A 228 -13.31 11.65 26.39
C ALA A 228 -13.35 10.12 26.49
N ALA A 229 -12.61 9.57 27.46
CA ALA A 229 -12.83 8.19 27.87
C ALA A 229 -14.27 8.13 28.39
N GLU A 230 -15.16 7.42 27.68
CA GLU A 230 -16.43 7.04 28.31
C GLU A 230 -16.13 6.07 29.46
N PRO A 231 -16.86 6.18 30.59
CA PRO A 231 -16.72 5.31 31.76
C PRO A 231 -17.14 3.86 31.49
#